data_AF-A0AAV6UST3-F1
#
_entry.id   AF-A0AAV6UST3-F1
#
_cell.length_a   1.000
_cell.length_b   1.000
_cell.length_c   1.000
_cell.angle_alpha   90.00
_cell.angle_beta   90.00
_cell.angle_gamma   90.00
#
_symmetry.space_group_name_H-M   'P 1'
#
loop_
_entity.id
_entity.type
_entity.pdbx_description
1 polymer ?
#
loop_
_entity_poly.entity_id
_entity_poly.type
_entity_poly.pdbx_seq_one_letter_code
_entity_poly.pdbx_strand_id
1 'polypeptide(L)'
;MIFIVKDEHEEIKDNTLAKHVMCLHMNALSTTKETKGKLSLSTLKKYIAYCRARCGPRLSEEVADKLKNYLCMRSSYKEQHGMMKIIIPITVGQLEAIIRISEALAKMELQPFATERHVDEAMRLFQVSTLDAAHSGDLAGAEGFTTEEEHQSLLRIERQLKKRFAIGSQVSELSIVQDFLKQKYPERAIYKVLFLMIRRGELQHRMQRKMLYRIK
;
A
#
# COMPACT_ATOMS: atom_id res chain seq x y z
N MET A 1 8.62 0.17 4.74
CA MET A 1 7.29 0.74 4.41
C MET A 1 7.30 1.10 2.93
N ILE A 2 6.18 0.92 2.25
CA ILE A 2 6.00 1.19 0.83
C ILE A 2 5.02 2.35 0.70
N PHE A 3 5.35 3.43 0.00
CA PHE A 3 4.41 4.52 -0.24
C PHE A 3 4.25 4.68 -1.74
N ILE A 4 3.02 4.51 -2.24
CA ILE A 4 2.73 4.78 -3.64
C ILE A 4 2.42 6.26 -3.78
N VAL A 5 3.17 6.93 -4.64
CA VAL A 5 2.87 8.30 -5.06
C VAL A 5 1.90 8.21 -6.23
N LYS A 6 0.69 8.72 -6.03
CA LYS A 6 -0.32 8.85 -7.08
C LYS A 6 -0.47 10.31 -7.44
N ASP A 7 -0.47 10.59 -8.73
CA ASP A 7 -0.83 11.90 -9.26
C ASP A 7 -2.30 11.83 -9.69
N GLU A 8 -3.18 12.42 -8.88
CA GLU A 8 -4.61 12.47 -9.14
C GLU A 8 -4.94 13.88 -9.63
N HIS A 9 -5.52 13.99 -10.83
CA HIS A 9 -5.89 15.28 -11.40
C HIS A 9 -7.07 15.89 -10.64
N GLU A 10 -6.77 16.86 -9.78
CA GLU A 10 -7.76 17.59 -8.98
C GLU A 10 -7.47 19.09 -9.09
N GLU A 11 -8.37 19.83 -9.74
CA GLU A 11 -8.16 21.24 -10.11
C GLU A 11 -7.80 22.15 -8.92
N ILE A 12 -8.35 21.87 -7.73
CA ILE A 12 -8.05 22.63 -6.50
C ILE A 12 -6.61 22.37 -6.04
N LYS A 13 -6.20 21.10 -5.94
CA LYS A 13 -4.84 20.72 -5.54
C LYS A 13 -3.82 21.22 -6.57
N ASP A 14 -4.10 21.04 -7.85
CA ASP A 14 -3.25 21.48 -8.96
C ASP A 14 -3.04 23.00 -8.92
N ASN A 15 -4.11 23.78 -8.72
CA ASN A 15 -4.00 25.23 -8.56
C ASN A 15 -3.18 25.64 -7.34
N THR A 16 -3.30 24.95 -6.21
CA THR A 16 -2.49 25.25 -5.01
C THR A 16 -1.02 24.90 -5.21
N LEU A 17 -0.73 23.76 -5.83
CA LEU A 17 0.63 23.33 -6.16
C LEU A 17 1.27 24.27 -7.18
N ALA A 18 0.56 24.62 -8.24
CA ALA A 18 1.03 25.57 -9.26
C ALA A 18 1.35 26.94 -8.64
N LYS A 19 0.46 27.49 -7.79
CA LYS A 19 0.72 28.74 -7.06
C LYS A 19 1.96 28.63 -6.17
N HIS A 20 2.14 27.50 -5.47
CA HIS A 20 3.30 27.28 -4.61
C HIS A 20 4.60 27.21 -5.41
N VAL A 21 4.63 26.45 -6.49
CA VAL A 21 5.78 26.31 -7.40
C VAL A 21 6.14 27.65 -8.04
N MET A 22 5.15 28.38 -8.56
CA MET A 22 5.37 29.72 -9.11
C MET A 22 5.94 30.68 -8.06
N CYS A 23 5.44 30.63 -6.81
CA CYS A 23 5.95 31.45 -5.72
C CYS A 23 7.42 31.13 -5.38
N LEU A 24 7.81 29.85 -5.37
CA LEU A 24 9.20 29.42 -5.15
C LEU A 24 10.14 29.94 -6.25
N HIS A 25 9.72 29.86 -7.51
CA HIS A 25 10.53 30.32 -8.64
C HIS A 25 10.58 31.86 -8.76
N MET A 26 9.51 32.57 -8.40
CA MET A 26 9.47 34.04 -8.41
C MET A 26 10.22 34.66 -7.24
N ASN A 27 10.20 34.01 -6.06
CA ASN A 27 10.82 34.54 -4.85
C ASN A 27 11.98 33.66 -4.35
N ALA A 28 12.93 33.32 -5.24
CA ALA A 28 14.09 32.48 -4.94
C ALA A 28 14.93 32.95 -3.72
N LEU A 29 14.80 34.22 -3.31
CA LEU A 29 15.47 34.82 -2.15
C LEU A 29 14.59 34.90 -0.88
N SER A 30 13.31 34.56 -0.94
CA SER A 30 12.37 34.63 0.21
C SER A 30 12.08 33.27 0.86
N THR A 31 12.76 32.20 0.43
CA THR A 31 12.69 30.88 1.10
C THR A 31 13.29 30.91 2.52
N THR A 32 13.96 32.01 2.88
CA THR A 32 14.35 32.37 4.26
C THR A 32 13.28 33.15 5.03
N LYS A 33 12.08 33.36 4.47
CA LYS A 33 10.89 33.62 5.32
C LYS A 33 10.57 32.31 6.01
N GLU A 34 11.30 32.09 7.10
CA GLU A 34 10.94 31.32 8.28
C GLU A 34 9.52 30.76 8.15
N THR A 35 9.40 29.59 7.50
CA THR A 35 8.29 28.73 7.80
C THR A 35 8.31 28.62 9.31
N LYS A 36 7.18 28.92 9.95
CA LYS A 36 6.95 28.87 11.40
C LYS A 36 7.14 27.44 11.98
N GLY A 37 8.11 26.66 11.51
CA GLY A 37 8.68 25.58 12.28
C GLY A 37 9.39 26.21 13.46
N LYS A 38 8.89 25.97 14.67
CA LYS A 38 9.47 26.44 15.94
C LYS A 38 10.94 26.04 16.16
N LEU A 39 11.55 25.29 15.23
CA LEU A 39 12.84 24.63 15.38
C LEU A 39 13.70 24.86 14.13
N SER A 40 14.92 25.34 14.35
CA SER A 40 15.95 25.45 13.30
C SER A 40 16.49 24.07 12.90
N LEU A 41 16.96 23.95 11.65
CA LEU A 41 17.56 22.71 11.14
C LEU A 41 18.80 22.28 11.94
N SER A 42 19.58 23.25 12.45
CA SER A 42 20.76 22.98 13.27
C SER A 42 20.38 22.39 14.63
N THR A 43 19.31 22.89 15.26
CA THR A 43 18.77 22.34 16.52
C THR A 43 18.20 20.95 16.31
N LEU A 44 17.45 20.72 15.22
CA LEU A 44 16.88 19.40 14.92
C LEU A 44 17.98 18.33 14.74
N LYS A 45 19.07 18.65 14.02
CA LYS A 45 20.20 17.72 13.86
C LYS A 45 20.83 17.33 15.19
N LYS A 46 21.08 18.31 16.07
CA LYS A 46 21.62 18.08 17.42
C LYS A 46 20.66 17.23 18.26
N TYR A 47 19.36 17.51 18.17
CA TYR A 47 18.33 16.76 18.89
C TYR A 47 18.25 15.30 18.45
N ILE A 48 18.25 15.03 17.15
CA ILE A 48 18.25 13.66 16.62
C ILE A 48 19.50 12.90 17.09
N ALA A 49 20.68 13.52 17.04
CA ALA A 49 21.92 12.93 17.53
C ALA A 49 21.83 12.59 19.03
N TYR A 50 21.29 13.51 19.83
CA TYR A 50 21.07 13.29 21.26
C TYR A 50 20.12 12.11 21.54
N CYS A 51 18.97 12.06 20.87
CA CYS A 51 17.99 10.98 21.05
C CYS A 51 18.58 9.61 20.67
N ARG A 52 19.37 9.55 19.60
CA ARG A 52 20.03 8.31 19.16
C ARG A 52 21.10 7.83 20.14
N ALA A 53 21.82 8.74 20.80
CA ALA A 53 22.90 8.41 21.73
C ALA A 53 22.39 8.05 23.14
N ARG A 54 21.30 8.68 23.60
CA ARG A 54 20.83 8.56 24.99
C ARG A 54 19.65 7.62 25.18
N CYS A 55 18.83 7.38 24.17
CA CYS A 55 17.58 6.65 24.32
C CYS A 55 17.54 5.40 23.41
N GLY A 56 17.46 4.23 24.03
CA GLY A 56 17.28 2.94 23.37
C GLY A 56 15.99 2.28 23.84
N PRO A 57 14.81 2.75 23.38
CA PRO A 57 13.55 2.29 23.91
C PRO A 57 13.33 0.79 23.66
N ARG A 58 12.51 0.18 24.52
CA ARG A 58 12.07 -1.20 24.43
C ARG A 58 10.55 -1.28 24.47
N LEU A 59 9.99 -2.37 23.96
CA LEU A 59 8.56 -2.61 24.06
C LEU A 59 8.17 -2.93 25.52
N SER A 60 7.04 -2.40 25.97
CA SER A 60 6.39 -2.89 27.19
C SER A 60 5.77 -4.28 26.95
N GLU A 61 5.70 -5.09 27.99
CA GLU A 61 5.14 -6.46 27.95
C GLU A 61 3.66 -6.44 27.51
N GLU A 62 2.88 -5.51 28.04
CA GLU A 62 1.46 -5.29 27.68
C GLU A 62 1.27 -5.06 26.18
N VAL A 63 2.21 -4.35 25.57
CA VAL A 63 2.18 -3.98 24.16
C VAL A 63 2.60 -5.15 23.28
N ALA A 64 3.53 -5.99 23.75
CA ALA A 64 3.94 -7.21 23.07
C ALA A 64 2.75 -8.20 22.95
N ASP A 65 1.97 -8.33 24.02
CA ASP A 65 0.78 -9.18 24.02
C ASP A 65 -0.32 -8.65 23.08
N LYS A 66 -0.53 -7.33 23.04
CA LYS A 66 -1.47 -6.71 22.08
C LYS A 66 -1.05 -6.99 20.63
N LEU A 67 0.25 -6.86 20.33
CA LEU A 67 0.80 -7.13 18.99
C LEU A 67 0.63 -8.60 18.60
N LYS A 68 0.84 -9.52 19.55
CA LYS A 68 0.62 -10.97 19.37
C LYS A 68 -0.85 -11.29 19.10
N ASN A 69 -1.76 -10.72 19.88
CA ASN A 69 -3.21 -10.88 19.68
C ASN A 69 -3.65 -10.36 18.32
N TYR A 70 -3.09 -9.24 17.86
CA TYR A 70 -3.37 -8.70 16.53
C TYR A 70 -2.97 -9.66 15.40
N LEU A 71 -1.84 -10.37 15.53
CA LEU A 71 -1.43 -11.41 14.58
C LEU A 71 -2.39 -12.61 14.59
N CYS A 72 -2.81 -13.08 15.77
CA CYS A 72 -3.74 -14.21 15.93
C CYS A 72 -5.14 -13.91 15.38
N MET A 73 -5.69 -12.73 15.68
CA MET A 73 -7.00 -12.31 15.16
C MET A 73 -6.99 -12.28 13.63
N ARG A 74 -5.89 -11.84 13.01
CA ARG A 74 -5.74 -11.80 11.55
C ARG A 74 -5.70 -13.19 10.90
N SER A 75 -5.13 -14.20 11.57
CA SER A 75 -5.19 -15.59 11.08
C SER A 75 -6.63 -16.12 11.06
N SER A 76 -7.42 -15.81 12.09
CA SER A 76 -8.82 -16.28 12.19
C SER A 76 -9.74 -15.62 11.14
N TYR A 77 -9.48 -14.36 10.78
CA TYR A 77 -10.21 -13.67 9.70
C TYR A 77 -9.97 -14.27 8.31
N LYS A 78 -8.86 -14.99 8.08
CA LYS A 78 -8.66 -15.72 6.81
C LYS A 78 -9.66 -16.87 6.64
N GLU A 79 -10.14 -17.44 7.73
CA GLU A 79 -10.98 -18.65 7.71
C GLU A 79 -12.48 -18.35 7.69
N GLN A 80 -12.93 -17.27 8.32
CA GLN A 80 -14.37 -17.10 8.58
C GLN A 80 -15.13 -16.25 7.57
N HIS A 81 -14.47 -15.35 6.83
CA HIS A 81 -15.19 -14.42 5.96
C HIS A 81 -14.61 -14.36 4.56
N GLY A 82 -15.31 -15.01 3.63
CA GLY A 82 -15.17 -14.86 2.17
C GLY A 82 -15.43 -13.43 1.64
N MET A 83 -15.31 -12.39 2.48
CA MET A 83 -15.54 -11.00 2.12
C MET A 83 -14.22 -10.23 1.93
N MET A 84 -14.00 -9.83 0.67
CA MET A 84 -13.42 -8.56 0.17
C MET A 84 -12.60 -7.64 1.11
N LYS A 85 -11.68 -8.15 1.92
CA LYS A 85 -10.54 -7.36 2.39
C LYS A 85 -9.27 -8.12 2.06
N ILE A 86 -8.39 -7.51 1.28
CA ILE A 86 -7.08 -8.07 0.95
C ILE A 86 -6.26 -8.05 2.24
N ILE A 87 -6.36 -9.12 3.02
CA ILE A 87 -5.62 -9.28 4.27
C ILE A 87 -4.20 -9.75 3.91
N ILE A 88 -3.32 -8.78 3.68
CA ILE A 88 -1.89 -9.01 3.42
C ILE A 88 -1.28 -9.81 4.59
N PRO A 89 -0.67 -10.98 4.39
CA PRO A 89 -0.07 -11.70 5.52
C PRO A 89 1.07 -10.87 6.13
N ILE A 90 1.04 -10.66 7.46
CA ILE A 90 2.17 -10.01 8.16
C ILE A 90 3.28 -11.04 8.29
N THR A 91 4.37 -10.85 7.55
CA THR A 91 5.59 -11.64 7.72
C THR A 91 6.32 -11.22 8.99
N VAL A 92 7.20 -12.08 9.50
CA VAL A 92 8.06 -11.75 10.66
C VAL A 92 8.84 -10.46 10.43
N GLY A 93 9.31 -10.21 9.21
CA GLY A 93 9.99 -8.95 8.86
C GLY A 93 9.07 -7.71 8.89
N GLN A 94 7.79 -7.85 8.53
CA GLN A 94 6.82 -6.77 8.67
C GLN A 94 6.50 -6.48 10.14
N LEU A 95 6.45 -7.51 10.99
CA LEU A 95 6.31 -7.36 12.43
C LEU A 95 7.50 -6.60 13.04
N GLU A 96 8.72 -7.01 12.70
CA GLU A 96 9.96 -6.33 13.11
C GLU A 96 9.98 -4.87 12.65
N ALA A 97 9.47 -4.58 11.45
CA ALA A 97 9.34 -3.21 10.97
C ALA A 97 8.37 -2.38 11.83
N ILE A 98 7.22 -2.91 12.23
CA ILE A 98 6.26 -2.23 13.11
C ILE A 98 6.88 -1.95 14.49
N ILE A 99 7.60 -2.92 15.04
CA ILE A 99 8.31 -2.76 16.32
C ILE A 99 9.33 -1.62 16.22
N ARG A 100 10.16 -1.60 15.17
CA ARG A 100 11.16 -0.54 14.94
C ARG A 100 10.54 0.85 14.82
N ILE A 101 9.38 0.97 14.16
CA ILE A 101 8.66 2.26 14.06
C ILE A 101 8.16 2.70 15.44
N SER A 102 7.61 1.78 16.22
CA SER A 102 7.11 2.06 17.56
C SER A 102 8.23 2.52 18.50
N GLU A 103 9.39 1.87 18.43
CA GLU A 103 10.61 2.30 19.14
C GLU A 103 11.11 3.66 18.67
N ALA A 104 11.05 3.94 17.36
CA ALA A 104 11.44 5.25 16.82
C ALA A 104 10.52 6.38 17.31
N LEU A 105 9.20 6.13 17.41
CA LEU A 105 8.25 7.09 17.97
C LEU A 105 8.52 7.36 19.45
N ALA A 106 8.71 6.32 20.27
CA ALA A 106 9.08 6.48 21.68
C ALA A 106 10.41 7.23 21.84
N LYS A 107 11.37 7.00 20.93
CA LYS A 107 12.66 7.70 20.91
C LYS A 107 12.52 9.20 20.61
N MET A 108 11.54 9.59 19.80
CA MET A 108 11.24 11.01 19.54
C MET A 108 10.68 11.72 20.77
N GLU A 109 10.00 10.99 21.67
CA GLU A 109 9.50 11.51 22.94
C GLU A 109 10.50 11.35 24.09
N LEU A 110 11.71 10.83 23.82
CA LEU A 110 12.73 10.47 24.83
C LEU A 110 12.20 9.50 25.91
N GLN A 111 11.20 8.67 25.57
CA GLN A 111 10.67 7.68 26.48
C GLN A 111 11.49 6.38 26.40
N PRO A 112 11.80 5.76 27.56
CA PRO A 112 12.55 4.50 27.60
C PRO A 112 11.70 3.28 27.20
N PHE A 113 10.37 3.39 27.23
CA PHE A 113 9.46 2.30 26.89
C PHE A 113 8.44 2.75 25.85
N ALA A 114 8.18 1.89 24.86
CA ALA A 114 7.14 2.12 23.88
C ALA A 114 5.78 1.73 24.46
N THR A 115 4.91 2.72 24.59
CA THR A 115 3.50 2.55 24.98
C THR A 115 2.62 2.10 23.81
N GLU A 116 1.38 1.71 24.13
CA GLU A 116 0.35 1.29 23.17
C GLU A 116 0.09 2.34 22.07
N ARG A 117 0.13 3.62 22.44
CA ARG A 117 -0.07 4.75 21.51
C ARG A 117 0.91 4.73 20.34
N HIS A 118 2.16 4.35 20.58
CA HIS A 118 3.18 4.27 19.54
C HIS A 118 2.91 3.11 18.58
N VAL A 119 2.42 1.98 19.09
CA VAL A 119 2.10 0.82 18.27
C VAL A 119 0.86 1.08 17.42
N ASP A 120 -0.16 1.72 17.98
CA ASP A 120 -1.36 2.07 17.24
C ASP A 120 -1.04 3.03 16.08
N GLU A 121 -0.17 4.02 16.32
CA GLU A 121 0.31 4.93 15.28
C GLU A 121 1.21 4.22 14.24
N ALA A 122 2.11 3.34 14.67
CA ALA A 122 2.92 2.52 13.78
C ALA A 122 2.04 1.61 12.89
N MET A 123 0.98 1.03 13.45
CA MET A 123 -0.01 0.25 12.71
C MET A 123 -0.80 1.10 11.73
N ARG A 124 -1.22 2.30 12.12
CA ARG A 124 -1.91 3.24 11.22
C ARG A 124 -1.04 3.57 10.02
N LEU A 125 0.22 3.93 10.24
CA LEU A 125 1.18 4.20 9.18
C LEU A 125 1.41 2.96 8.30
N PHE A 126 1.55 1.79 8.92
CA PHE A 126 1.73 0.53 8.19
C PHE A 126 0.52 0.20 7.31
N GLN A 127 -0.70 0.37 7.82
CA GLN A 127 -1.93 0.13 7.07
C GLN A 127 -2.02 1.05 5.84
N VAL A 128 -1.82 2.36 6.00
CA VAL A 128 -1.84 3.32 4.87
C VAL A 128 -0.78 2.94 3.84
N SER A 129 0.45 2.75 4.28
CA SER A 129 1.57 2.36 3.42
C SER A 129 1.29 1.06 2.63
N THR A 130 0.79 0.05 3.32
CA THR A 130 0.80 -1.33 2.84
C THR A 130 -0.50 -1.71 2.11
N LEU A 131 -1.65 -1.23 2.61
CA LEU A 131 -2.97 -1.47 1.98
C LEU A 131 -3.12 -0.65 0.71
N ASP A 132 -2.77 0.63 0.71
CA ASP A 132 -2.84 1.44 -0.51
C ASP A 132 -1.94 0.84 -1.60
N ALA A 133 -0.80 0.30 -1.19
CA ALA A 133 0.11 -0.37 -2.11
C ALA A 133 -0.47 -1.68 -2.68
N ALA A 134 -1.08 -2.51 -1.85
CA ALA A 134 -1.70 -3.76 -2.29
C ALA A 134 -2.97 -3.54 -3.13
N HIS A 135 -3.82 -2.59 -2.76
CA HIS A 135 -5.03 -2.23 -3.51
C HIS A 135 -4.71 -1.63 -4.88
N SER A 136 -3.60 -0.88 -4.97
CA SER A 136 -3.13 -0.34 -6.24
C SER A 136 -2.54 -1.41 -7.14
N GLY A 137 -2.49 -2.70 -6.75
CA GLY A 137 -2.11 -3.82 -7.62
C GLY A 137 -0.71 -3.74 -8.23
N ASP A 138 0.15 -2.86 -7.73
CA ASP A 138 1.52 -2.65 -8.23
C ASP A 138 2.54 -3.54 -7.52
N LEU A 139 2.10 -4.27 -6.50
CA LEU A 139 2.89 -5.29 -5.78
C LEU A 139 2.84 -6.69 -6.45
N ALA A 140 2.58 -6.75 -7.76
CA ALA A 140 2.75 -8.00 -8.50
C ALA A 140 4.27 -8.30 -8.61
N GLY A 141 4.82 -9.00 -7.61
CA GLY A 141 6.24 -9.36 -7.54
C GLY A 141 6.96 -8.94 -6.25
N ALA A 142 6.30 -8.24 -5.32
CA ALA A 142 6.89 -7.95 -4.01
C ALA A 142 6.76 -9.18 -3.09
N GLU A 143 7.91 -9.73 -2.70
CA GLU A 143 8.01 -10.89 -1.80
C GLU A 143 7.15 -10.71 -0.53
N GLY A 144 6.29 -11.69 -0.24
CA GLY A 144 5.50 -11.76 1.00
C GLY A 144 4.08 -11.20 0.94
N PHE A 145 3.59 -10.71 -0.20
CA PHE A 145 2.23 -10.14 -0.32
C PHE A 145 1.21 -11.01 -1.05
N THR A 146 1.68 -11.91 -1.90
CA THR A 146 0.89 -13.00 -2.51
C THR A 146 1.62 -14.31 -2.22
N THR A 147 0.90 -15.38 -1.90
CA THR A 147 1.56 -16.69 -1.83
C THR A 147 2.10 -17.06 -3.22
N GLU A 148 3.17 -17.84 -3.28
CA GLU A 148 3.76 -18.29 -4.55
C GLU A 148 2.71 -19.00 -5.43
N GLU A 149 1.82 -19.76 -4.80
CA GLU A 149 0.67 -20.41 -5.45
C GLU A 149 -0.32 -19.42 -6.05
N GLU A 150 -0.68 -18.36 -5.31
CA GLU A 150 -1.55 -17.30 -5.82
C GLU A 150 -0.90 -16.57 -7.00
N HIS A 151 0.40 -16.29 -6.94
CA HIS A 151 1.13 -15.63 -8.02
C HIS A 151 1.12 -16.48 -9.29
N GLN A 152 1.40 -17.78 -9.17
CA GLN A 152 1.36 -18.72 -10.29
C GLN A 152 -0.05 -18.85 -10.89
N SER A 153 -1.09 -18.83 -10.05
CA SER A 153 -2.48 -18.86 -10.49
C SER A 153 -2.84 -17.64 -11.35
N LEU A 154 -2.39 -16.43 -10.94
CA LEU A 154 -2.62 -15.19 -11.69
C LEU A 154 -1.91 -15.21 -13.04
N LEU A 155 -0.64 -15.65 -13.08
CA LEU A 155 0.13 -15.79 -14.32
C LEU A 155 -0.48 -16.82 -15.28
N ARG A 156 -1.12 -17.87 -14.74
CA ARG A 156 -1.81 -18.88 -15.54
C ARG A 156 -3.08 -18.32 -16.17
N ILE A 157 -3.89 -17.59 -15.39
CA ILE A 157 -5.09 -16.91 -15.90
C ILE A 157 -4.70 -15.87 -16.96
N GLU A 158 -3.69 -15.03 -16.70
CA GLU A 158 -3.22 -14.01 -17.65
C GLU A 158 -2.77 -14.64 -18.99
N ARG A 159 -1.99 -15.72 -18.96
CA ARG A 159 -1.58 -16.45 -20.17
C ARG A 159 -2.77 -17.04 -20.92
N GLN A 160 -3.74 -17.62 -20.22
CA GLN A 160 -4.94 -18.18 -20.86
C GLN A 160 -5.81 -17.09 -21.49
N LEU A 161 -5.95 -15.94 -20.82
CA LEU A 161 -6.69 -14.79 -21.33
C LEU A 161 -6.00 -14.22 -22.58
N LYS A 162 -4.68 -14.05 -22.54
CA LYS A 162 -3.88 -13.60 -23.70
C LYS A 162 -3.89 -14.58 -24.88
N LYS A 163 -4.06 -15.89 -24.65
CA LYS A 163 -4.19 -16.88 -25.74
C LYS A 163 -5.57 -16.90 -26.37
N ARG A 164 -6.64 -16.74 -25.58
CA ARG A 164 -8.03 -16.81 -26.07
C ARG A 164 -8.49 -15.52 -26.74
N PHE A 165 -7.94 -14.39 -26.31
CA PHE A 165 -8.34 -13.08 -26.81
C PHE A 165 -7.35 -12.60 -27.87
N ALA A 166 -7.71 -12.65 -29.15
CA ALA A 166 -6.87 -12.00 -30.17
C ALA A 166 -6.87 -10.48 -30.00
N ILE A 167 -5.78 -9.81 -30.39
CA ILE A 167 -5.70 -8.35 -30.42
C ILE A 167 -6.79 -7.83 -31.36
N GLY A 168 -7.58 -6.85 -30.92
CA GLY A 168 -8.72 -6.31 -31.68
C GLY A 168 -10.04 -7.07 -31.52
N SER A 169 -10.11 -8.12 -30.69
CA SER A 169 -11.37 -8.81 -30.38
C SER A 169 -12.16 -8.15 -29.25
N GLN A 170 -13.49 -8.32 -29.28
CA GLN A 170 -14.42 -7.89 -28.23
C GLN A 170 -15.10 -9.11 -27.61
N VAL A 171 -15.12 -9.20 -26.28
CA VAL A 171 -15.87 -10.24 -25.58
C VAL A 171 -16.54 -9.64 -24.34
N SER A 172 -17.65 -10.24 -23.93
CA SER A 172 -18.34 -9.85 -22.70
C SER A 172 -17.53 -10.24 -21.46
N GLU A 173 -17.48 -9.35 -20.47
CA GLU A 173 -16.81 -9.60 -19.19
C GLU A 173 -17.44 -10.79 -18.44
N LEU A 174 -18.78 -10.90 -18.50
CA LEU A 174 -19.52 -11.97 -17.84
C LEU A 174 -19.19 -13.35 -18.43
N SER A 175 -19.03 -13.47 -19.75
CA SER A 175 -18.64 -14.75 -20.38
C SER A 175 -17.26 -15.19 -19.94
N ILE A 176 -16.31 -14.25 -19.82
CA ILE A 176 -14.95 -14.54 -19.33
C ILE A 176 -15.03 -15.09 -17.91
N VAL A 177 -15.70 -14.37 -17.01
CA VAL A 177 -15.80 -14.76 -15.61
C VAL A 177 -16.42 -16.15 -15.49
N GLN A 178 -17.52 -16.42 -16.21
CA GLN A 178 -18.17 -17.74 -16.21
C GLN A 178 -17.27 -18.87 -16.73
N ASP A 179 -16.47 -18.64 -17.79
CA ASP A 179 -15.58 -19.65 -18.37
C ASP A 179 -14.41 -20.02 -17.44
N PHE A 180 -13.87 -19.04 -16.71
CA PHE A 180 -12.81 -19.27 -15.74
C PHE A 180 -13.34 -19.83 -14.42
N LEU A 181 -14.58 -19.50 -14.03
CA LEU A 181 -15.27 -20.14 -12.90
C LEU A 181 -15.51 -21.64 -13.16
N LYS A 182 -15.90 -22.03 -14.38
CA LYS A 182 -16.02 -23.45 -14.78
C LYS A 182 -14.71 -24.22 -14.65
N GLN A 183 -13.57 -23.55 -14.84
CA GLN A 183 -12.23 -24.13 -14.67
C GLN A 183 -11.75 -24.16 -13.21
N LYS A 184 -12.62 -23.82 -12.25
CA LYS A 184 -12.35 -23.79 -10.80
C LYS A 184 -11.33 -22.73 -10.38
N TYR A 185 -11.16 -21.66 -11.14
CA TYR A 185 -10.37 -20.52 -10.65
C TYR A 185 -11.20 -19.66 -9.69
N PRO A 186 -10.59 -19.10 -8.63
CA PRO A 186 -11.29 -18.24 -7.70
C PRO A 186 -11.68 -16.93 -8.41
N GLU A 187 -12.94 -16.52 -8.23
CA GLU A 187 -13.53 -15.31 -8.83
C GLU A 187 -12.65 -14.07 -8.63
N ARG A 188 -12.08 -13.93 -7.43
CA ARG A 188 -11.19 -12.83 -7.04
C ARG A 188 -9.95 -12.73 -7.94
N ALA A 189 -9.35 -13.86 -8.31
CA ALA A 189 -8.15 -13.87 -9.14
C ALA A 189 -8.46 -13.42 -10.56
N ILE A 190 -9.63 -13.80 -11.09
CA ILE A 190 -10.09 -13.43 -12.43
C ILE A 190 -10.28 -11.91 -12.53
N TYR A 191 -11.06 -11.32 -11.61
CA TYR A 191 -11.26 -9.87 -11.57
C TYR A 191 -9.96 -9.10 -11.35
N LYS A 192 -9.05 -9.63 -10.53
CA LYS A 192 -7.74 -9.02 -10.31
C LYS A 192 -6.91 -8.98 -11.60
N VAL A 193 -6.87 -10.07 -12.37
CA VAL A 193 -6.16 -10.11 -13.66
C VAL A 193 -6.78 -9.16 -14.66
N LEU A 194 -8.11 -9.15 -14.78
CA LEU A 194 -8.83 -8.22 -15.66
C LEU A 194 -8.52 -6.76 -15.32
N PHE A 195 -8.59 -6.40 -14.03
CA PHE A 195 -8.24 -5.05 -13.56
C PHE A 195 -6.79 -4.68 -13.88
N LEU A 196 -5.84 -5.59 -13.67
CA LEU A 196 -4.43 -5.35 -13.99
C LEU A 196 -4.21 -5.14 -15.51
N MET A 197 -4.85 -5.94 -16.35
CA MET A 197 -4.77 -5.80 -17.81
C MET A 197 -5.41 -4.50 -18.30
N ILE A 198 -6.51 -4.04 -17.68
CA ILE A 198 -7.11 -2.74 -17.96
C ILE A 198 -6.17 -1.61 -17.54
N ARG A 199 -5.58 -1.68 -16.35
CA ARG A 199 -4.63 -0.65 -15.87
C ARG A 199 -3.38 -0.56 -16.73
N ARG A 200 -2.88 -1.70 -17.23
CA ARG A 200 -1.75 -1.76 -18.19
C ARG A 200 -2.12 -1.25 -19.59
N GLY A 201 -3.39 -0.96 -19.85
CA GLY A 201 -3.88 -0.52 -21.15
C GLY A 201 -3.95 -1.64 -22.20
N GLU A 202 -3.87 -2.91 -21.78
CA GLU A 202 -4.04 -4.07 -22.67
C GLU A 202 -5.52 -4.29 -23.01
N LEU A 203 -6.42 -3.97 -22.06
CA LEU A 203 -7.87 -4.08 -22.20
C LEU A 203 -8.57 -2.73 -21.99
N GLN A 204 -9.67 -2.50 -22.70
CA GLN A 204 -10.50 -1.30 -22.55
C GLN A 204 -11.99 -1.67 -22.45
N HIS A 205 -12.70 -1.04 -21.52
CA HIS A 205 -14.15 -1.17 -21.43
C HIS A 205 -14.84 -0.43 -22.60
N ARG A 206 -15.76 -1.11 -23.28
CA ARG A 206 -16.71 -0.54 -24.25
C ARG A 206 -18.14 -0.88 -23.86
N MET A 207 -19.11 -0.15 -24.42
CA MET A 207 -20.55 -0.38 -24.24
C MET A 207 -20.98 -0.41 -22.76
N GLN A 208 -20.87 0.73 -22.06
CA GLN A 208 -21.28 0.86 -20.66
C GLN A 208 -20.65 -0.20 -19.72
N ARG A 209 -19.35 -0.46 -19.88
CA ARG A 209 -18.57 -1.48 -19.14
C ARG A 209 -18.98 -2.94 -19.35
N LYS A 210 -19.92 -3.27 -20.25
CA LYS A 210 -20.36 -4.66 -20.47
C LYS A 210 -19.41 -5.47 -21.36
N MET A 211 -18.59 -4.82 -22.19
CA MET A 211 -17.66 -5.48 -23.10
C MET A 211 -16.22 -5.03 -22.88
N LEU A 212 -15.29 -5.97 -23.04
CA LEU A 212 -13.85 -5.74 -22.98
C LEU A 212 -13.27 -5.86 -24.39
N TYR A 213 -12.51 -4.84 -24.79
CA TYR A 213 -11.80 -4.77 -26.06
C TYR A 213 -10.30 -4.89 -25.82
N ARG A 214 -9.63 -5.80 -26.53
CA ARG A 214 -8.18 -5.99 -26.41
C ARG A 214 -7.42 -5.07 -27.37
N ILE A 215 -6.60 -4.17 -26.82
CA ILE A 215 -5.81 -3.19 -27.56
C ILE A 215 -4.40 -3.70 -27.88
N LYS A 216 -3.76 -4.43 -26.94
CA LYS A 216 -2.38 -4.97 -27.06
C LYS A 216 -2.31 -6.41 -26.55
#